data_AF-A7AZ55-F1
#
_entry.id   AF-A7AZ55-F1
#
_cell.length_a   1.000
_cell.length_b   1.000
_cell.length_c   1.000
_cell.angle_alpha   90.00
_cell.angle_beta   90.00
_cell.angle_gamma   90.00
#
_symmetry.space_group_name_H-M   'P 1'
#
loop_
_entity.id
_entity.type
_entity.pdbx_description
1 polymer ?
#
loop_
_entity_poly.entity_id
_entity_poly.type
_entity_poly.pdbx_seq_one_letter_code
_entity_poly.pdbx_strand_id
1 'polypeptide(L)'
;MGILKEENQTLLECVKETIEKSEKCMQEVAGYVPEYASEMLSQIDSKRKREAAVIDHNMAMVAFFVPLMGEIQSTQTKIFTEKIVELWNQKVPGSKIGHSDAASIENGFKKGVFCYITTAVCKSLNKPDDCYELNLLREYRDQYLMGTKDGEILVKEYYNIAPTIVKRIDRSPDASEIYADIWEKYLKPCVRLIEAGEQEECRELYTKMVRSLEKKYLYSVGGEKNE
;
A
#
# COMPACT_ATOMS: atom_id res chain seq x y z
N MET A 1 -1.70 -18.86 -5.35
CA MET A 1 -0.76 -19.41 -4.35
C MET A 1 -0.57 -20.94 -4.48
N GLY A 2 -1.61 -21.70 -4.84
CA GLY A 2 -1.58 -23.17 -4.89
C GLY A 2 -0.42 -23.83 -5.66
N ILE A 3 -0.10 -23.38 -6.88
CA ILE A 3 1.00 -23.95 -7.69
C ILE A 3 2.36 -23.76 -7.01
N LEU A 4 2.65 -22.55 -6.51
CA LEU A 4 3.91 -22.26 -5.83
C LEU A 4 4.09 -23.12 -4.56
N LYS A 5 3.01 -23.38 -3.83
CA LYS A 5 3.02 -24.24 -2.65
C LYS A 5 3.36 -25.69 -3.01
N GLU A 6 2.75 -26.20 -4.07
CA GLU A 6 2.97 -27.57 -4.56
C GLU A 6 4.41 -27.75 -5.05
N GLU A 7 4.91 -26.83 -5.87
CA GLU A 7 6.28 -26.87 -6.40
C GLU A 7 7.36 -26.74 -5.33
N ASN A 8 7.07 -26.07 -4.21
CA ASN A 8 8.05 -25.79 -3.15
C ASN A 8 7.81 -26.59 -1.87
N GLN A 9 7.01 -27.66 -1.90
CA GLN A 9 6.63 -28.40 -0.69
C GLN A 9 7.84 -28.92 0.12
N THR A 10 8.88 -29.44 -0.53
CA THR A 10 10.09 -29.92 0.15
C THR A 10 10.84 -28.79 0.86
N LEU A 11 10.91 -27.61 0.25
CA LEU A 11 11.51 -26.44 0.87
C LEU A 11 10.71 -26.00 2.09
N LEU A 12 9.38 -25.95 1.96
CA LEU A 12 8.50 -25.54 3.05
C LEU A 12 8.60 -26.48 4.26
N GLU A 13 8.73 -27.80 4.05
CA GLU A 13 8.93 -28.74 5.15
C GLU A 13 10.30 -28.58 5.81
N CYS A 14 11.37 -28.36 5.02
CA CYS A 14 12.70 -28.08 5.55
C CYS A 14 12.74 -26.79 6.39
N VAL A 15 12.07 -25.73 5.91
CA VAL A 15 11.92 -24.48 6.65
C VAL A 15 11.14 -24.71 7.93
N LYS A 16 10.02 -25.45 7.88
CA LYS A 16 9.20 -25.83 9.04
C LYS A 16 10.03 -26.52 10.12
N GLU A 17 10.77 -27.57 9.76
CA GLU A 17 11.64 -28.29 10.69
C GLU A 17 12.68 -27.35 11.32
N THR A 18 13.16 -26.35 10.57
CA THR A 18 14.21 -25.44 11.05
C THR A 18 13.66 -24.37 11.98
N ILE A 19 12.50 -23.78 11.68
CA ILE A 19 11.88 -22.78 12.55
C ILE A 19 11.35 -23.40 13.86
N GLU A 20 11.02 -24.70 13.86
CA GLU A 20 10.58 -25.43 15.06
C GLU A 20 11.74 -25.88 15.97
N LYS A 21 12.98 -25.93 15.47
CA LYS A 21 14.16 -26.35 16.25
C LYS A 21 14.49 -25.40 17.39
N SER A 22 14.54 -24.09 17.11
CA SER A 22 14.82 -23.06 18.11
C SER A 22 14.55 -21.66 17.54
N GLU A 23 14.38 -20.69 18.45
CA GLU A 23 14.27 -19.27 18.08
C GLU A 23 15.50 -18.79 17.29
N LYS A 24 16.71 -19.24 17.66
CA LYS A 24 17.94 -18.88 16.94
C LYS A 24 17.91 -19.36 15.48
N CYS A 25 17.50 -20.61 15.26
CA CYS A 25 17.37 -21.16 13.91
C CYS A 25 16.30 -20.43 13.10
N MET A 26 15.18 -20.05 13.71
CA MET A 26 14.15 -19.25 13.07
C MET A 26 14.70 -17.88 12.62
N GLN A 27 15.40 -17.17 13.51
CA GLN A 27 15.98 -15.86 13.18
C GLN A 27 17.00 -15.95 12.04
N GLU A 28 17.83 -16.99 12.04
CA GLU A 28 18.82 -17.24 10.98
C GLU A 28 18.13 -17.47 9.63
N VAL A 29 17.15 -18.39 9.57
CA VAL A 29 16.40 -18.66 8.33
C VAL A 29 15.63 -17.44 7.85
N ALA A 30 15.05 -16.65 8.76
CA ALA A 30 14.34 -15.42 8.42
C ALA A 30 15.27 -14.35 7.80
N GLY A 31 16.57 -14.39 8.11
CA GLY A 31 17.57 -13.43 7.66
C GLY A 31 18.11 -13.67 6.25
N TYR A 32 18.09 -14.90 5.74
CA TYR A 32 18.76 -15.24 4.48
C TYR A 32 18.30 -14.40 3.29
N VAL A 33 16.99 -14.25 3.08
CA VAL A 33 16.46 -13.48 1.95
C VAL A 33 16.70 -11.97 2.10
N PRO A 34 16.40 -11.34 3.27
CA PRO A 34 16.78 -9.95 3.53
C PRO A 34 18.28 -9.65 3.33
N GLU A 35 19.16 -10.56 3.75
CA GLU A 35 20.62 -10.42 3.61
C GLU A 35 21.03 -10.45 2.15
N TYR A 36 20.61 -11.49 1.43
CA TYR A 36 20.90 -11.65 0.02
C TYR A 36 20.40 -10.47 -0.81
N ALA A 37 19.18 -9.98 -0.55
CA ALA A 37 18.62 -8.84 -1.25
C ALA A 37 19.39 -7.54 -0.95
N SER A 38 19.77 -7.30 0.30
CA SER A 38 20.54 -6.11 0.70
C SER A 38 21.90 -6.07 0.00
N GLU A 39 22.61 -7.20 -0.02
CA GLU A 39 23.90 -7.33 -0.72
C GLU A 39 23.75 -7.07 -2.22
N MET A 40 22.78 -7.72 -2.88
CA MET A 40 22.52 -7.53 -4.31
C MET A 40 22.19 -6.08 -4.65
N LEU A 41 21.34 -5.42 -3.85
CA LEU A 41 20.94 -4.03 -4.09
C LEU A 41 22.09 -3.05 -3.86
N SER A 42 23.01 -3.35 -2.93
CA SER A 42 24.18 -2.52 -2.66
C SER A 42 25.14 -2.44 -3.86
N GLN A 43 25.15 -3.47 -4.72
CA GLN A 43 25.98 -3.55 -5.93
C GLN A 43 25.45 -2.71 -7.10
N ILE A 44 24.24 -2.11 -6.99
CA ILE A 44 23.66 -1.29 -8.06
C ILE A 44 24.13 0.16 -7.92
N ASP A 45 25.10 0.59 -8.72
CA ASP A 45 25.67 1.94 -8.63
C ASP A 45 24.64 3.07 -8.86
N SER A 46 23.71 2.88 -9.78
CA SER A 46 22.72 3.90 -10.13
C SER A 46 21.60 3.97 -9.09
N LYS A 47 21.50 5.09 -8.36
CA LYS A 47 20.43 5.37 -7.39
C LYS A 47 19.04 5.10 -7.95
N ARG A 48 18.73 5.61 -9.15
CA ARG A 48 17.42 5.41 -9.81
C ARG A 48 17.14 3.94 -10.10
N LYS A 49 18.13 3.18 -10.59
CA LYS A 49 17.95 1.74 -10.85
C LYS A 49 17.79 0.96 -9.54
N ARG A 50 18.51 1.34 -8.50
CA ARG A 50 18.41 0.75 -7.17
C ARG A 50 17.03 0.97 -6.56
N GLU A 51 16.50 2.18 -6.63
CA GLU A 51 15.14 2.51 -6.17
C GLU A 51 14.07 1.70 -6.90
N ALA A 52 14.19 1.55 -8.23
CA ALA A 52 13.28 0.70 -9.00
C ALA A 52 13.40 -0.79 -8.58
N ALA A 53 14.62 -1.29 -8.42
CA ALA A 53 14.85 -2.66 -7.98
C ALA A 53 14.29 -2.91 -6.57
N VAL A 54 14.42 -1.97 -5.63
CA VAL A 54 13.81 -2.07 -4.30
C VAL A 54 12.29 -2.24 -4.41
N ILE A 55 11.62 -1.48 -5.29
CA ILE A 55 10.18 -1.59 -5.48
C ILE A 55 9.80 -2.98 -6.02
N ASP A 56 10.53 -3.48 -7.02
CA ASP A 56 10.28 -4.80 -7.60
C ASP A 56 10.47 -5.92 -6.57
N HIS A 57 11.52 -5.85 -5.76
CA HIS A 57 11.80 -6.81 -4.70
C HIS A 57 10.77 -6.73 -3.57
N ASN A 58 10.40 -5.53 -3.16
CA ASN A 58 9.31 -5.33 -2.19
C ASN A 58 8.03 -6.00 -2.69
N MET A 59 7.69 -5.80 -3.96
CA MET A 59 6.51 -6.43 -4.57
C MET A 59 6.63 -7.95 -4.57
N ALA A 60 7.79 -8.51 -4.93
CA ALA A 60 8.01 -9.96 -4.88
C ALA A 60 7.86 -10.53 -3.46
N MET A 61 8.37 -9.81 -2.45
CA MET A 61 8.26 -10.20 -1.05
C MET A 61 6.81 -10.26 -0.59
N VAL A 62 6.02 -9.20 -0.84
CA VAL A 62 4.63 -9.14 -0.38
C VAL A 62 3.65 -9.89 -1.26
N ALA A 63 3.95 -10.13 -2.54
CA ALA A 63 3.06 -10.85 -3.47
C ALA A 63 3.21 -12.36 -3.36
N PHE A 64 4.45 -12.83 -3.16
CA PHE A 64 4.80 -14.22 -3.37
C PHE A 64 5.52 -14.81 -2.16
N PHE A 65 6.64 -14.21 -1.74
CA PHE A 65 7.53 -14.87 -0.77
C PHE A 65 6.93 -14.97 0.64
N VAL A 66 6.57 -13.85 1.27
CA VAL A 66 5.98 -13.84 2.63
C VAL A 66 4.67 -14.63 2.67
N PRO A 67 3.75 -14.49 1.70
CA PRO A 67 2.55 -15.32 1.63
C PRO A 67 2.83 -16.81 1.51
N LEU A 68 3.80 -17.22 0.68
CA LEU A 68 4.20 -18.61 0.52
C LEU A 68 4.79 -19.18 1.83
N MET A 69 5.62 -18.42 2.54
CA MET A 69 6.10 -18.81 3.87
C MET A 69 4.95 -18.90 4.89
N GLY A 70 3.91 -18.08 4.73
CA GLY A 70 2.68 -18.14 5.51
C GLY A 70 1.87 -19.43 5.34
N GLU A 71 2.11 -20.21 4.28
CA GLU A 71 1.44 -21.49 4.02
C GLU A 71 2.02 -22.66 4.84
N ILE A 72 3.10 -22.44 5.59
CA ILE A 72 3.72 -23.44 6.45
C ILE A 72 2.77 -23.78 7.61
N GLN A 73 2.46 -25.06 7.78
CA GLN A 73 1.60 -25.55 8.85
C GLN A 73 2.39 -25.74 10.16
N SER A 74 2.68 -24.63 10.86
CA SER A 74 3.36 -24.60 12.16
C SER A 74 2.80 -23.51 13.06
N THR A 75 2.95 -23.69 14.37
CA THR A 75 2.64 -22.63 15.36
C THR A 75 3.64 -21.47 15.30
N GLN A 76 4.84 -21.70 14.74
CA GLN A 76 5.88 -20.68 14.59
C GLN A 76 5.73 -19.82 13.33
N THR A 77 4.88 -20.22 12.38
CA THR A 77 4.77 -19.58 11.05
C THR A 77 4.49 -18.08 11.11
N LYS A 78 3.59 -17.64 11.99
CA LYS A 78 3.25 -16.21 12.12
C LYS A 78 4.45 -15.41 12.62
N ILE A 79 5.11 -15.87 13.68
CA ILE A 79 6.29 -15.22 14.26
C ILE A 79 7.42 -15.18 13.23
N PHE A 80 7.63 -16.27 12.50
CA PHE A 80 8.62 -16.39 11.45
C PHE A 80 8.39 -15.38 10.31
N THR A 81 7.17 -15.29 9.79
CA THR A 81 6.85 -14.36 8.70
C THR A 81 6.88 -12.89 9.13
N GLU A 82 6.48 -12.57 10.35
CA GLU A 82 6.68 -11.25 10.96
C GLU A 82 8.17 -10.91 11.08
N LYS A 83 9.01 -11.88 11.48
CA LYS A 83 10.45 -11.69 11.59
C LYS A 83 11.13 -11.44 10.24
N ILE A 84 10.69 -12.13 9.17
CA ILE A 84 11.17 -11.86 7.80
C ILE A 84 10.91 -10.39 7.43
N VAL A 85 9.69 -9.90 7.67
CA VAL A 85 9.30 -8.50 7.35
C VAL A 85 10.09 -7.49 8.20
N GLU A 86 10.29 -7.79 9.48
CA GLU A 86 11.11 -6.97 10.37
C GLU A 86 12.55 -6.84 9.84
N LEU A 87 13.21 -7.97 9.53
CA LEU A 87 14.58 -7.99 9.03
C LEU A 87 14.70 -7.34 7.65
N TRP A 88 13.71 -7.52 6.78
CA TRP A 88 13.64 -6.82 5.48
C TRP A 88 13.67 -5.30 5.66
N ASN A 89 12.77 -4.78 6.51
CA ASN A 89 12.65 -3.33 6.76
C ASN A 89 13.86 -2.74 7.49
N GLN A 90 14.70 -3.56 8.14
CA GLN A 90 15.97 -3.14 8.72
C GLN A 90 17.10 -3.10 7.69
N LYS A 91 17.17 -4.07 6.77
CA LYS A 91 18.31 -4.25 5.85
C LYS A 91 18.14 -3.61 4.47
N VAL A 92 16.90 -3.47 3.99
CA VAL A 92 16.62 -2.93 2.65
C VAL A 92 16.18 -1.47 2.76
N PRO A 93 17.00 -0.50 2.29
CA PRO A 93 16.67 0.91 2.37
C PRO A 93 15.58 1.28 1.36
N GLY A 94 14.58 2.06 1.79
CA GLY A 94 13.50 2.54 0.94
C GLY A 94 12.12 2.39 1.58
N SER A 95 11.09 2.20 0.75
CA SER A 95 9.73 1.96 1.23
C SER A 95 9.66 0.67 2.04
N LYS A 96 9.08 0.75 3.24
CA LYS A 96 8.85 -0.41 4.10
C LYS A 96 7.76 -1.31 3.53
N ILE A 97 7.91 -2.62 3.72
CA ILE A 97 6.85 -3.60 3.44
C ILE A 97 6.04 -3.90 4.70
N GLY A 98 4.74 -4.14 4.52
CA GLY A 98 3.87 -4.68 5.56
C GLY A 98 3.82 -6.20 5.49
N HIS A 99 3.36 -6.83 6.58
CA HIS A 99 3.05 -8.26 6.57
C HIS A 99 1.82 -8.54 5.69
N SER A 100 1.90 -9.59 4.89
CA SER A 100 0.88 -9.96 3.90
C SER A 100 0.58 -11.45 4.00
N ASP A 101 -0.69 -11.81 4.12
CA ASP A 101 -1.16 -13.20 4.05
C ASP A 101 -1.75 -13.54 2.68
N ALA A 102 -1.70 -14.83 2.30
CA ALA A 102 -2.16 -15.29 0.99
C ALA A 102 -3.65 -15.00 0.75
N ALA A 103 -4.48 -15.09 1.81
CA ALA A 103 -5.90 -14.76 1.75
C ALA A 103 -6.15 -13.28 1.42
N SER A 104 -5.33 -12.37 1.94
CA SER A 104 -5.38 -10.93 1.67
C SER A 104 -4.92 -10.57 0.26
N ILE A 105 -4.27 -11.49 -0.46
CA ILE A 105 -3.80 -11.30 -1.83
C ILE A 105 -4.73 -11.96 -2.85
N GLU A 106 -5.32 -13.12 -2.52
CA GLU A 106 -6.33 -13.77 -3.37
C GLU A 106 -7.62 -12.94 -3.46
N ASN A 107 -7.93 -12.13 -2.43
CA ASN A 107 -8.96 -11.09 -2.50
C ASN A 107 -8.50 -9.83 -3.27
N GLY A 108 -7.36 -9.91 -3.95
CA GLY A 108 -6.55 -8.79 -4.44
C GLY A 108 -5.79 -8.17 -3.29
N PHE A 109 -4.46 -7.97 -3.44
CA PHE A 109 -3.66 -7.09 -2.56
C PHE A 109 -4.55 -5.99 -2.04
N LYS A 110 -4.85 -5.97 -0.72
CA LYS A 110 -5.88 -5.09 -0.15
C LYS A 110 -5.82 -3.77 -0.89
N LYS A 111 -6.78 -3.55 -1.81
CA LYS A 111 -6.83 -2.30 -2.57
C LYS A 111 -6.76 -1.13 -1.59
N GLY A 112 -7.25 -1.35 -0.35
CA GLY A 112 -7.12 -0.56 0.86
C GLY A 112 -5.75 -0.13 1.39
N VAL A 113 -4.56 -0.46 0.86
CA VAL A 113 -3.34 0.13 1.49
C VAL A 113 -3.11 1.60 1.07
N PHE A 114 -3.50 1.98 -0.16
CA PHE A 114 -3.13 3.28 -0.73
C PHE A 114 -4.33 4.18 -1.06
N CYS A 115 -4.53 5.26 -0.30
CA CYS A 115 -5.38 6.37 -0.74
C CYS A 115 -4.64 7.21 -1.80
N TYR A 116 -4.68 6.81 -3.08
CA TYR A 116 -3.95 7.47 -4.18
C TYR A 116 -3.95 9.00 -4.14
N ILE A 117 -5.14 9.62 -4.04
CA ILE A 117 -5.28 11.08 -4.01
C ILE A 117 -4.69 11.66 -2.71
N THR A 118 -5.01 11.07 -1.55
CA THR A 118 -4.55 11.56 -0.25
C THR A 118 -3.03 11.43 -0.12
N THR A 119 -2.44 10.32 -0.57
CA THR A 119 -1.00 10.12 -0.63
C THR A 119 -0.35 11.18 -1.51
N ALA A 120 -0.87 11.43 -2.71
CA ALA A 120 -0.33 12.46 -3.61
C ALA A 120 -0.40 13.86 -2.98
N VAL A 121 -1.49 14.19 -2.29
CA VAL A 121 -1.64 15.45 -1.57
C VAL A 121 -0.63 15.56 -0.43
N CYS A 122 -0.55 14.58 0.47
CA CYS A 122 0.40 14.61 1.59
C CYS A 122 1.85 14.74 1.09
N LYS A 123 2.19 14.04 0.01
CA LYS A 123 3.51 14.11 -0.63
C LYS A 123 3.80 15.49 -1.21
N SER A 124 2.81 16.13 -1.85
CA SER A 124 2.94 17.50 -2.37
C SER A 124 3.17 18.54 -1.27
N LEU A 125 2.70 18.26 -0.05
CA LEU A 125 2.86 19.09 1.15
C LEU A 125 4.14 18.74 1.94
N ASN A 126 5.02 17.88 1.40
CA ASN A 126 6.22 17.37 2.06
C ASN A 126 5.93 16.67 3.41
N LYS A 127 4.73 16.10 3.58
CA LYS A 127 4.40 15.24 4.73
C LYS A 127 4.94 13.83 4.49
N PRO A 128 5.33 13.10 5.55
CA PRO A 128 5.77 11.71 5.42
C PRO A 128 4.59 10.78 5.05
N ASP A 129 4.90 9.63 4.44
CA ASP A 129 3.92 8.65 3.96
C ASP A 129 3.14 7.91 5.08
N ASP A 130 3.50 8.17 6.34
CA ASP A 130 2.88 7.71 7.58
C ASP A 130 2.38 8.88 8.46
N CYS A 131 2.16 10.07 7.89
CA CYS A 131 1.67 11.20 8.67
C CYS A 131 0.29 10.91 9.28
N TYR A 132 0.03 11.56 10.42
CA TYR A 132 -1.19 11.38 11.21
C TYR A 132 -2.46 11.45 10.35
N GLU A 133 -2.58 12.49 9.52
CA GLU A 133 -3.79 12.74 8.74
C GLU A 133 -4.03 11.67 7.68
N LEU A 134 -2.95 11.17 7.06
CA LEU A 134 -3.04 10.11 6.06
C LEU A 134 -3.48 8.79 6.70
N ASN A 135 -2.95 8.46 7.87
CA ASN A 135 -3.34 7.26 8.60
C ASN A 135 -4.79 7.36 9.12
N LEU A 136 -5.20 8.53 9.63
CA LEU A 136 -6.58 8.77 10.06
C LEU A 136 -7.58 8.57 8.91
N LEU A 137 -7.28 9.12 7.73
CA LEU A 137 -8.13 8.96 6.55
C LEU A 137 -8.15 7.52 6.01
N ARG A 138 -7.02 6.78 6.12
CA ARG A 138 -6.95 5.35 5.77
C ARG A 138 -7.82 4.52 6.72
N GLU A 139 -7.71 4.76 8.02
CA GLU A 139 -8.50 4.07 9.03
C GLU A 139 -9.99 4.34 8.88
N TYR A 140 -10.37 5.60 8.65
CA TYR A 140 -11.76 5.97 8.33
C TYR A 140 -12.31 5.18 7.13
N ARG A 141 -11.56 5.11 6.03
CA ARG A 141 -11.97 4.33 4.87
C ARG A 141 -12.12 2.84 5.20
N ASP A 142 -11.13 2.26 5.86
CA ASP A 142 -11.05 0.82 6.09
C ASP A 142 -12.03 0.31 7.15
N GLN A 143 -12.31 1.11 8.18
CA GLN A 143 -13.19 0.72 9.28
C GLN A 143 -14.63 1.20 9.06
N TYR A 144 -14.82 2.43 8.59
CA TYR A 144 -16.15 3.02 8.47
C TYR A 144 -16.76 2.80 7.08
N LEU A 145 -16.08 3.23 6.01
CA LEU A 145 -16.67 3.14 4.66
C LEU A 145 -16.86 1.68 4.23
N MET A 146 -15.87 0.82 4.46
CA MET A 146 -15.98 -0.62 4.16
C MET A 146 -17.00 -1.36 5.04
N GLY A 147 -17.43 -0.77 6.16
CA GLY A 147 -18.49 -1.33 7.02
C GLY A 147 -19.90 -1.24 6.44
N THR A 148 -20.07 -0.55 5.30
CA THR A 148 -21.37 -0.36 4.63
C THR A 148 -21.31 -0.75 3.16
N LYS A 149 -22.41 -1.28 2.61
CA LYS A 149 -22.48 -1.64 1.18
C LYS A 149 -22.25 -0.44 0.26
N ASP A 150 -22.83 0.71 0.60
CA ASP A 150 -22.68 1.93 -0.20
C ASP A 150 -21.25 2.48 -0.13
N GLY A 151 -20.62 2.41 1.04
CA GLY A 151 -19.21 2.80 1.21
C GLY A 151 -18.25 1.86 0.48
N GLU A 152 -18.52 0.56 0.42
CA GLU A 152 -17.73 -0.39 -0.38
C GLU A 152 -17.77 -0.04 -1.87
N ILE A 153 -18.95 0.30 -2.41
CA ILE A 153 -19.12 0.74 -3.80
C ILE A 153 -18.30 2.02 -4.05
N LEU A 154 -18.43 3.01 -3.16
CA LEU A 154 -17.68 4.27 -3.24
C LEU A 154 -16.17 4.04 -3.25
N VAL A 155 -15.67 3.19 -2.35
CA VAL A 155 -14.24 2.85 -2.26
C VAL A 155 -13.78 2.16 -3.54
N LYS A 156 -14.56 1.21 -4.07
CA LYS A 156 -14.24 0.52 -5.32
C LYS A 156 -14.18 1.48 -6.51
N GLU A 157 -15.14 2.38 -6.62
CA GLU A 157 -15.14 3.42 -7.66
C GLU A 157 -13.91 4.32 -7.54
N TYR A 158 -13.63 4.83 -6.33
CA TYR A 158 -12.44 5.61 -6.02
C TYR A 158 -11.17 4.92 -6.53
N TYR A 159 -10.99 3.64 -6.24
CA TYR A 159 -9.81 2.89 -6.66
C TYR A 159 -9.66 2.74 -8.18
N ASN A 160 -10.77 2.74 -8.91
CA ASN A 160 -10.73 2.67 -10.37
C ASN A 160 -10.32 4.01 -10.99
N ILE A 161 -10.75 5.14 -10.42
CA ILE A 161 -10.57 6.47 -11.02
C ILE A 161 -9.36 7.24 -10.48
N ALA A 162 -9.03 7.07 -9.19
CA ALA A 162 -8.02 7.87 -8.50
C ALA A 162 -6.62 7.80 -9.12
N PRO A 163 -6.09 6.64 -9.58
CA PRO A 163 -4.78 6.59 -10.24
C PRO A 163 -4.72 7.46 -11.51
N THR A 164 -5.80 7.47 -12.29
CA THR A 164 -5.88 8.26 -13.52
C THR A 164 -5.98 9.76 -13.21
N ILE A 165 -6.73 10.13 -12.17
CA ILE A 165 -6.83 11.51 -11.69
C ILE A 165 -5.46 12.02 -11.25
N VAL A 166 -4.77 11.29 -10.38
CA VAL A 166 -3.42 11.64 -9.90
C VAL A 166 -2.46 11.82 -11.07
N LYS A 167 -2.43 10.87 -12.01
CA LYS A 167 -1.60 10.96 -13.21
C LYS A 167 -1.89 12.18 -14.09
N ARG A 168 -3.16 12.64 -14.16
CA ARG A 168 -3.51 13.87 -14.90
C ARG A 168 -3.10 15.13 -14.14
N ILE A 169 -3.23 15.14 -12.81
CA ILE A 169 -2.77 16.26 -11.97
C ILE A 169 -1.25 16.38 -12.01
N ASP A 170 -0.50 15.28 -11.87
CA ASP A 170 0.96 15.25 -11.89
C ASP A 170 1.57 15.78 -13.20
N ARG A 171 0.79 15.78 -14.30
CA ARG A 171 1.20 16.31 -15.60
C ARG A 171 0.91 17.80 -15.76
N SER A 172 0.14 18.39 -14.85
CA SER A 172 -0.16 19.82 -14.84
C SER A 172 1.04 20.60 -14.34
N PRO A 173 1.39 21.75 -14.95
CA PRO A 173 2.40 22.65 -14.38
C PRO A 173 2.02 23.14 -12.98
N ASP A 174 0.71 23.24 -12.69
CA ASP A 174 0.16 23.74 -11.43
C ASP A 174 -0.18 22.61 -10.43
N ALA A 175 0.46 21.44 -10.55
CA ALA A 175 0.15 20.25 -9.74
C ALA A 175 0.16 20.55 -8.22
N SER A 176 1.17 21.29 -7.75
CA SER A 176 1.30 21.65 -6.33
C SER A 176 0.11 22.49 -5.83
N GLU A 177 -0.36 23.46 -6.62
CA GLU A 177 -1.51 24.30 -6.26
C GLU A 177 -2.80 23.48 -6.25
N ILE A 178 -2.97 22.59 -7.24
CA ILE A 178 -4.12 21.68 -7.30
C ILE A 178 -4.17 20.80 -6.06
N TYR A 179 -3.05 20.23 -5.63
CA TYR A 179 -3.02 19.40 -4.43
C TYR A 179 -3.25 20.19 -3.14
N ALA A 180 -2.72 21.40 -3.04
CA ALA A 180 -3.01 22.31 -1.93
C ALA A 180 -4.51 22.64 -1.86
N ASP A 181 -5.16 22.85 -3.00
CA ASP A 181 -6.60 23.10 -3.07
C ASP A 181 -7.42 21.87 -2.61
N ILE A 182 -7.02 20.66 -3.03
CA ILE A 182 -7.65 19.42 -2.59
C ILE A 182 -7.50 19.25 -1.07
N TRP A 183 -6.32 19.56 -0.53
CA TRP A 183 -6.06 19.51 0.90
C TRP A 183 -7.01 20.43 1.67
N GLU A 184 -7.01 21.73 1.34
CA GLU A 184 -7.75 22.75 2.09
C GLU A 184 -9.26 22.59 1.95
N LYS A 185 -9.76 22.22 0.77
CA LYS A 185 -11.21 22.10 0.53
C LYS A 185 -11.84 20.81 1.04
N TYR A 186 -11.08 19.70 1.05
CA TYR A 186 -11.67 18.37 1.28
C TYR A 186 -10.96 17.61 2.39
N LEU A 187 -9.67 17.33 2.26
CA LEU A 187 -9.00 16.39 3.17
C LEU A 187 -8.83 16.94 4.58
N LYS A 188 -8.43 18.21 4.73
CA LYS A 188 -8.28 18.86 6.03
C LYS A 188 -9.62 19.00 6.78
N PRO A 189 -10.73 19.38 6.15
CA PRO A 189 -12.03 19.30 6.81
C PRO A 189 -12.47 17.86 7.12
N CYS A 190 -12.22 16.88 6.24
CA CYS A 190 -12.48 15.47 6.56
C CYS A 190 -11.76 15.01 7.83
N VAL A 191 -10.48 15.38 8.00
CA VAL A 191 -9.70 15.07 9.23
C VAL A 191 -10.42 15.62 10.47
N ARG A 192 -10.84 16.88 10.44
CA ARG A 192 -11.58 17.50 11.57
C ARG A 192 -12.91 16.82 11.85
N LEU A 193 -13.64 16.41 10.82
CA LEU A 193 -14.92 15.70 10.97
C LEU A 193 -14.72 14.32 11.60
N ILE A 194 -13.68 13.59 11.19
CA ILE A 194 -13.34 12.29 11.78
C ILE A 194 -12.95 12.47 13.26
N GLU A 195 -12.12 13.48 13.57
CA GLU A 195 -11.73 13.81 14.96
C GLU A 195 -12.95 14.18 15.83
N ALA A 196 -13.95 14.84 15.25
CA ALA A 196 -15.19 15.19 15.94
C ALA A 196 -16.20 14.03 16.05
N GLY A 197 -15.94 12.89 15.40
CA GLY A 197 -16.86 11.75 15.34
C GLY A 197 -17.99 11.90 14.33
N GLU A 198 -17.95 12.93 13.48
CA GLU A 198 -18.95 13.24 12.44
C GLU A 198 -18.69 12.40 11.18
N GLN A 199 -18.84 11.08 11.33
CA GLN A 199 -18.44 10.10 10.31
C GLN A 199 -19.24 10.24 9.00
N GLU A 200 -20.53 10.60 9.09
CA GLU A 200 -21.43 10.72 7.95
C GLU A 200 -21.15 11.99 7.15
N GLU A 201 -20.94 13.13 7.81
CA GLU A 201 -20.53 14.37 7.14
C GLU A 201 -19.19 14.21 6.42
N CYS A 202 -18.25 13.47 7.03
CA CYS A 202 -17.00 13.11 6.37
C CYS A 202 -17.25 12.27 5.11
N ARG A 203 -18.23 11.35 5.13
CA ARG A 203 -18.58 10.52 3.97
C ARG A 203 -19.09 11.36 2.82
N GLU A 204 -19.99 12.28 3.11
CA GLU A 204 -20.55 13.21 2.11
C GLU A 204 -19.44 14.07 1.49
N LEU A 205 -18.58 14.65 2.32
CA LEU A 205 -17.48 15.49 1.85
C LEU A 205 -16.46 14.70 1.03
N TYR A 206 -16.10 13.49 1.48
CA TYR A 206 -15.19 12.61 0.76
C TYR A 206 -15.79 12.20 -0.59
N THR A 207 -17.07 11.84 -0.63
CA THR A 207 -17.78 11.52 -1.88
C THR A 207 -17.79 12.71 -2.83
N LYS A 208 -18.07 13.92 -2.31
CA LYS A 208 -18.05 15.17 -3.09
C LYS A 208 -16.68 15.45 -3.69
N MET A 209 -15.60 15.23 -2.95
CA MET A 209 -14.23 15.35 -3.46
C MET A 209 -14.04 14.42 -4.67
N VAL A 210 -14.32 13.13 -4.50
CA VAL A 210 -14.11 12.10 -5.53
C VAL A 210 -14.89 12.44 -6.80
N ARG A 211 -16.19 12.76 -6.69
CA ARG A 211 -17.03 13.13 -7.84
C ARG A 211 -16.58 14.42 -8.53
N SER A 212 -16.13 15.41 -7.75
CA SER A 212 -15.64 16.68 -8.30
C SER A 212 -14.36 16.47 -9.11
N LEU A 213 -13.44 15.66 -8.59
CA LEU A 213 -12.20 15.31 -9.27
C LEU A 213 -12.45 14.40 -10.49
N GLU A 214 -13.37 13.43 -10.37
CA GLU A 214 -13.82 12.61 -11.49
C GLU A 214 -14.33 13.48 -12.64
N LYS A 215 -15.24 14.42 -12.36
CA LYS A 215 -15.76 15.37 -13.35
C LYS A 215 -14.67 16.21 -13.98
N LYS A 216 -13.82 16.83 -13.15
CA LYS A 216 -12.77 17.74 -13.61
C LYS A 216 -11.72 17.05 -14.46
N TYR A 217 -11.32 15.84 -14.08
CA TYR A 217 -10.16 15.19 -14.69
C TYR A 217 -10.50 14.07 -15.62
N LEU A 218 -11.67 13.42 -15.58
CA LEU A 218 -11.98 12.30 -16.49
C LEU A 218 -12.90 12.68 -17.64
N TYR A 219 -13.84 13.61 -17.42
CA TYR A 219 -14.85 13.98 -18.41
C TYR A 219 -14.58 15.32 -19.15
N SER A 220 -13.55 16.08 -18.78
CA SER A 220 -13.26 17.40 -19.40
C SER A 220 -12.50 17.35 -20.74
N VAL A 221 -12.46 16.21 -21.43
CA VAL A 221 -11.97 16.14 -22.82
C VAL A 221 -13.16 16.17 -23.77
N GLY A 222 -13.78 17.34 -23.87
CA GLY A 222 -14.72 17.72 -24.92
C GLY A 222 -14.37 19.14 -25.32
N GLY A 223 -13.58 19.29 -26.38
CA GLY A 223 -12.96 20.55 -26.75
C GLY A 223 -13.96 21.69 -26.95
N GLU A 224 -13.58 22.86 -26.45
CA GLU A 224 -14.00 24.13 -27.02
C GLU A 224 -13.55 24.12 -28.50
N LYS A 225 -14.46 23.78 -29.41
CA LYS A 225 -14.37 24.26 -30.78
C LYS A 225 -14.83 25.72 -30.75
N ASN A 226 -13.87 26.62 -30.73
CA ASN A 226 -14.09 27.98 -31.21
C ASN A 226 -14.25 27.91 -32.73
N GLU A 227 -15.48 28.08 -33.20
CA GLU A 227 -15.81 28.63 -34.52
C GLU A 227 -16.89 29.70 -34.32
#